data_AF-A0A7H4MG85-F1
#
_entry.id   AF-A0A7H4MG85-F1
#
_cell.length_a   1.000
_cell.length_b   1.000
_cell.length_c   1.000
_cell.angle_alpha   90.00
_cell.angle_beta   90.00
_cell.angle_gamma   90.00
#
_symmetry.space_group_name_H-M   'P 1'
#
loop_
_entity.id
_entity.type
_entity.pdbx_description
1 polymer ?
#
loop_
_entity_poly.entity_id
_entity_poly.type
_entity_poly.pdbx_seq_one_letter_code
_entity_poly.pdbx_strand_id
1 'polypeptide(L)'
;MLEQQSEEALDFVHTMTGSPYIDATVSDNRQQLIQMMQAGRIRAMVVIPVDFDRQMARAGADAPLQLITDGSEPNTANFAQGYVEGIWQIWQQQRAEDRGETFEPLIDVQMRYWFNPAAISQHFIIPGAITIIMTVVGAILTSLVVAREWERGTMEALLSTEITRAELLLCKLIPYYFLGMLAMLLCMLVSVFILGVPYRGSLPILFVITSLFLLSTLGMGLLISTITRNQF
;
A
#
# COMPACT_ATOMS: atom_id res chain seq x y z
N MET A 1 -21.63 16.05 9.82
CA MET A 1 -21.99 17.22 10.64
C MET A 1 -23.18 17.89 9.97
N LEU A 2 -24.32 17.90 10.66
CA LEU A 2 -25.57 18.45 10.13
C LEU A 2 -25.81 19.82 10.77
N GLU A 3 -25.37 20.90 10.11
CA GLU A 3 -25.63 22.27 10.61
C GLU A 3 -27.02 22.79 10.17
N GLN A 4 -27.61 22.20 9.13
CA GLN A 4 -28.94 22.54 8.61
C GLN A 4 -29.87 21.31 8.63
N GLN A 5 -31.09 21.47 9.15
CA GLN A 5 -32.14 20.42 9.14
C GLN A 5 -33.16 20.66 8.02
N SER A 6 -32.69 20.90 6.80
CA SER A 6 -33.58 21.00 5.65
C SER A 6 -33.95 19.63 5.10
N GLU A 7 -35.05 19.58 4.36
CA GLU A 7 -35.49 18.35 3.67
C GLU A 7 -34.40 17.83 2.73
N GLU A 8 -33.70 18.73 2.01
CA GLU A 8 -32.60 18.37 1.12
C GLU A 8 -31.35 17.87 1.87
N ALA A 9 -31.02 18.44 3.02
CA ALA A 9 -29.89 18.00 3.83
C ALA A 9 -30.16 16.64 4.51
N LEU A 10 -31.40 16.42 4.96
CA LEU A 10 -31.82 15.16 5.56
C LEU A 10 -31.84 14.03 4.53
N ASP A 11 -32.34 14.31 3.32
CA ASP A 11 -32.35 13.34 2.22
C ASP A 11 -30.93 12.89 1.83
N PHE A 12 -29.99 13.83 1.69
CA PHE A 12 -28.58 13.49 1.46
C PHE A 12 -27.97 12.65 2.60
N VAL A 13 -28.28 12.97 3.86
CA VAL A 13 -27.83 12.17 5.01
C VAL A 13 -28.42 10.76 5.00
N HIS A 14 -29.66 10.59 4.55
CA HIS A 14 -30.28 9.27 4.39
C HIS A 14 -29.56 8.46 3.32
N THR A 15 -29.22 9.05 2.17
CA THR A 15 -28.45 8.36 1.12
C THR A 15 -27.06 7.96 1.61
N MET A 16 -26.39 8.83 2.38
CA MET A 16 -25.08 8.53 2.98
C MET A 16 -25.15 7.41 4.02
N THR A 17 -26.19 7.40 4.87
CA THR A 17 -26.38 6.40 5.94
C THR A 17 -26.88 5.06 5.40
N GLY A 18 -27.55 5.05 4.25
CA GLY A 18 -28.01 3.83 3.55
C GLY A 18 -26.90 3.07 2.82
N SER A 19 -25.70 3.62 2.71
CA SER A 19 -24.58 2.98 2.02
C SER A 19 -24.00 1.82 2.85
N PRO A 20 -23.90 0.59 2.29
CA PRO A 20 -23.31 -0.55 3.01
C PRO A 20 -21.79 -0.43 3.19
N TYR A 21 -21.17 0.58 2.58
CA TYR A 21 -19.72 0.79 2.58
C TYR A 21 -19.24 1.84 3.60
N ILE A 22 -20.16 2.54 4.26
CA ILE A 22 -19.85 3.63 5.20
C ILE A 22 -20.66 3.43 6.48
N ASP A 23 -19.96 3.40 7.62
CA ASP A 23 -20.60 3.52 8.93
C ASP A 23 -20.68 5.01 9.31
N ALA A 24 -21.81 5.64 8.97
CA ALA A 24 -21.99 7.07 9.12
C ALA A 24 -22.50 7.44 10.52
N THR A 25 -21.74 8.28 11.25
CA THR A 25 -22.22 8.89 12.49
C THR A 25 -22.69 10.32 12.23
N VAL A 26 -23.98 10.58 12.48
CA VAL A 26 -24.57 11.92 12.35
C VAL A 26 -24.51 12.62 13.70
N SER A 27 -23.97 13.84 13.71
CA SER A 27 -23.96 14.73 14.88
C SER A 27 -24.03 16.18 14.41
N ASP A 28 -24.68 17.02 15.23
CA ASP A 28 -24.79 18.47 15.11
C ASP A 28 -23.64 19.21 15.84
N ASN A 29 -22.91 18.51 16.71
CA ASN A 29 -21.85 19.11 17.52
C ASN A 29 -20.47 18.97 16.86
N ARG A 30 -19.96 20.08 16.31
CA ARG A 30 -18.64 20.15 15.67
C ARG A 30 -17.51 19.67 16.57
N GLN A 31 -17.51 20.11 17.84
CA GLN A 31 -16.42 19.83 18.77
C GLN A 31 -16.35 18.33 19.09
N GLN A 32 -17.50 17.68 19.20
CA GLN A 32 -17.56 16.23 19.43
C GLN A 32 -16.98 15.46 18.24
N LEU A 33 -17.33 15.83 17.00
CA LEU A 33 -16.80 15.18 15.81
C LEU A 33 -15.29 15.42 15.63
N ILE A 34 -14.80 16.62 15.93
CA ILE A 34 -13.36 16.91 15.93
C ILE A 34 -12.63 16.04 16.96
N GLN A 35 -13.16 15.90 18.17
CA GLN A 35 -12.58 15.03 19.20
C GLN A 35 -12.59 13.56 18.77
N MET A 36 -13.66 13.09 18.13
CA MET A 36 -13.74 11.73 17.59
C MET A 36 -12.71 11.50 16.47
N MET A 37 -12.47 12.49 15.63
CA MET A 37 -11.46 12.44 14.56
C MET A 37 -10.05 12.41 15.15
N GLN A 38 -9.75 13.27 16.13
CA GLN A 38 -8.48 13.27 16.87
C GLN A 38 -8.24 11.96 17.62
N ALA A 39 -9.31 11.33 18.12
CA ALA A 39 -9.25 10.02 18.77
C ALA A 39 -9.19 8.84 17.78
N GLY A 40 -9.17 9.10 16.46
CA GLY A 40 -9.10 8.08 15.41
C GLY A 40 -10.37 7.25 15.23
N ARG A 41 -11.50 7.66 15.83
CA ARG A 41 -12.78 6.94 15.73
C ARG A 41 -13.51 7.21 14.42
N ILE A 42 -13.28 8.37 13.81
CA ILE A 42 -13.78 8.71 12.48
C ILE A 42 -12.61 9.12 11.59
N ARG A 43 -12.64 8.69 10.33
CA ARG A 43 -11.55 8.93 9.36
C ARG A 43 -11.81 10.15 8.46
N ALA A 44 -13.07 10.54 8.34
CA ALA A 44 -13.51 11.66 7.54
C ALA A 44 -14.75 12.30 8.16
N MET A 45 -14.92 13.59 7.92
CA MET A 45 -16.07 14.38 8.38
C MET A 45 -16.61 15.17 7.21
N VAL A 46 -17.87 14.91 6.86
CA VAL A 46 -18.63 15.68 5.90
C VAL A 46 -19.39 16.78 6.65
N VAL A 47 -19.21 18.03 6.24
CA VAL A 47 -19.87 19.20 6.81
C VAL A 47 -20.86 19.75 5.79
N ILE A 48 -22.12 19.77 6.20
CA ILE A 48 -23.23 20.37 5.43
C ILE A 48 -23.47 21.76 6.03
N PRO A 49 -23.21 22.85 5.27
CA PRO A 49 -23.31 24.21 5.77
C PRO A 49 -24.77 24.65 6.00
N VAL A 50 -24.97 25.68 6.82
CA VAL A 50 -26.28 26.26 7.16
C VAL A 50 -27.05 26.89 5.98
N ASP A 51 -26.39 27.16 4.86
CA ASP A 51 -26.97 27.74 3.65
C ASP A 51 -27.05 26.71 2.49
N PHE A 52 -27.01 25.41 2.79
CA PHE A 52 -26.99 24.31 1.81
C PHE A 52 -28.12 24.44 0.78
N ASP A 53 -29.37 24.59 1.21
CA ASP A 53 -30.52 24.72 0.30
C ASP A 53 -30.42 25.95 -0.62
N ARG A 54 -29.92 27.07 -0.08
CA ARG A 54 -29.79 28.33 -0.82
C ARG A 54 -28.68 28.25 -1.86
N GLN A 55 -27.59 27.55 -1.54
CA GLN A 55 -26.49 27.30 -2.47
C GLN A 55 -26.92 26.30 -3.54
N MET A 56 -27.70 25.30 -3.17
CA MET A 56 -28.26 24.31 -4.10
C MET A 56 -29.25 24.92 -5.09
N ALA A 57 -30.06 25.90 -4.65
CA ALA A 57 -31.02 26.60 -5.50
C ALA A 57 -30.38 27.55 -6.53
N ARG A 58 -29.06 27.82 -6.46
CA ARG A 58 -28.36 28.67 -7.42
C ARG A 58 -27.90 27.86 -8.62
N ALA A 59 -28.38 28.23 -9.81
CA ALA A 59 -27.91 27.64 -11.06
C ALA A 59 -26.39 27.88 -11.24
N GLY A 60 -25.62 26.80 -11.35
CA GLY A 60 -24.17 26.83 -11.58
C GLY A 60 -23.29 27.03 -10.34
N ALA A 61 -23.81 26.84 -9.12
CA ALA A 61 -22.99 26.84 -7.91
C ALA A 61 -22.20 25.52 -7.75
N ASP A 62 -20.96 25.63 -7.25
CA ASP A 62 -20.16 24.47 -6.84
C ASP A 62 -20.87 23.67 -5.73
N ALA A 63 -20.55 22.38 -5.62
CA ALA A 63 -21.12 21.50 -4.61
C ALA A 63 -20.92 22.11 -3.20
N PRO A 64 -22.00 22.45 -2.46
CA PRO A 64 -21.91 23.15 -1.18
C PRO A 64 -21.59 22.19 -0.02
N LEU A 65 -20.65 21.27 -0.23
CA LEU A 65 -20.27 20.23 0.71
C LEU A 65 -18.79 20.37 1.06
N GLN A 66 -18.46 20.39 2.36
CA GLN A 66 -17.07 20.39 2.81
C GLN A 66 -16.70 19.02 3.35
N LEU A 67 -15.65 18.42 2.80
CA LEU A 67 -15.04 17.20 3.32
C LEU A 67 -13.76 17.54 4.09
N ILE A 68 -13.67 17.08 5.33
CA ILE A 68 -12.50 17.18 6.19
C ILE A 68 -11.97 15.77 6.44
N THR A 69 -10.71 15.53 6.09
CA THR A 69 -10.04 14.23 6.23
C THR A 69 -8.76 14.37 7.04
N ASP A 70 -8.29 13.25 7.60
CA ASP A 70 -7.01 13.19 8.30
C ASP A 70 -5.85 13.17 7.30
N GLY A 71 -5.05 14.24 7.30
CA GLY A 71 -3.88 14.39 6.42
C GLY A 71 -2.68 13.51 6.79
N SER A 72 -2.69 12.85 7.96
CA SER A 72 -1.64 11.90 8.35
C SER A 72 -1.74 10.55 7.60
N GLU A 73 -2.93 10.23 7.08
CA GLU A 73 -3.21 9.03 6.29
C GLU A 73 -3.75 9.39 4.89
N PRO A 74 -2.89 9.80 3.95
CA PRO A 74 -3.32 10.31 2.64
C PRO A 74 -4.10 9.28 1.82
N ASN A 75 -3.82 7.98 1.96
CA ASN A 75 -4.60 6.94 1.28
C ASN A 75 -6.05 6.92 1.79
N THR A 76 -6.25 6.86 3.10
CA THR A 76 -7.58 6.87 3.74
C THR A 76 -8.34 8.14 3.38
N ALA A 77 -7.66 9.29 3.34
CA ALA A 77 -8.23 10.56 2.93
C ALA A 77 -8.74 10.55 1.47
N ASN A 78 -7.93 10.01 0.53
CA ASN A 78 -8.32 9.87 -0.88
C ASN A 78 -9.51 8.92 -1.06
N PHE A 79 -9.54 7.80 -0.32
CA PHE A 79 -10.69 6.89 -0.34
C PHE A 79 -11.97 7.58 0.13
N ALA A 80 -11.92 8.26 1.28
CA ALA A 80 -13.07 8.98 1.81
C ALA A 80 -13.58 10.05 0.83
N GLN A 81 -12.67 10.76 0.17
CA GLN A 81 -13.03 11.73 -0.86
C GLN A 81 -13.77 11.09 -2.04
N GLY A 82 -13.22 10.03 -2.64
CA GLY A 82 -13.85 9.37 -3.77
C GLY A 82 -15.22 8.77 -3.43
N TYR A 83 -15.41 8.24 -2.22
CA TYR A 83 -16.72 7.73 -1.78
C TYR A 83 -17.76 8.85 -1.60
N VAL A 84 -17.37 9.96 -0.98
CA VAL A 84 -18.27 11.11 -0.78
C VAL A 84 -18.64 11.75 -2.11
N GLU A 85 -17.68 11.88 -3.04
CA GLU A 85 -17.95 12.34 -4.41
C GLU A 85 -18.90 11.39 -5.15
N GLY A 86 -18.72 10.07 -5.04
CA GLY A 86 -19.62 9.09 -5.65
C GLY A 86 -21.05 9.16 -5.11
N ILE A 87 -21.22 9.26 -3.79
CA ILE A 87 -22.55 9.38 -3.18
C ILE A 87 -23.22 10.70 -3.56
N TRP A 88 -22.44 11.78 -3.64
CA TRP A 88 -22.92 13.07 -4.13
C TRP A 88 -23.50 12.98 -5.53
N GLN A 89 -22.81 12.31 -6.46
CA GLN A 89 -23.29 12.13 -7.83
C GLN A 89 -24.59 11.29 -7.88
N ILE A 90 -24.65 10.20 -7.10
CA ILE A 90 -25.85 9.34 -7.03
C ILE A 90 -27.04 10.12 -6.50
N TRP A 91 -26.85 10.90 -5.42
CA TRP A 91 -27.93 11.71 -4.84
C TRP A 91 -28.42 12.79 -5.81
N GLN A 92 -27.51 13.46 -6.53
CA GLN A 92 -27.87 14.44 -7.55
C GLN A 92 -28.64 13.81 -8.72
N GLN A 93 -28.26 12.60 -9.15
CA GLN A 93 -28.99 11.86 -10.17
C GLN A 93 -30.41 11.50 -9.71
N GLN A 94 -30.56 10.94 -8.50
CA GLN A 94 -31.87 10.58 -7.94
C GLN A 94 -32.79 11.80 -7.82
N ARG A 95 -32.25 12.90 -7.31
CA ARG A 95 -32.98 14.17 -7.19
C ARG A 95 -33.47 14.71 -8.53
N ALA A 96 -32.66 14.60 -9.58
CA ALA A 96 -33.06 15.04 -10.90
C ALA A 96 -34.16 14.13 -11.49
N GLU A 97 -34.04 12.82 -11.32
CA GLU A 97 -35.08 11.86 -11.70
C GLU A 97 -36.42 12.16 -10.98
N ASP A 98 -36.38 12.44 -9.67
CA ASP A 98 -37.57 12.78 -8.86
C ASP A 98 -38.20 14.13 -9.26
N ARG A 99 -37.40 15.07 -9.77
CA ARG A 99 -37.87 16.37 -10.28
C ARG A 99 -38.27 16.35 -11.75
N GLY A 100 -38.09 15.21 -12.45
CA GLY A 100 -38.32 15.10 -13.89
C GLY A 100 -37.33 15.88 -14.74
N GLU A 101 -36.16 16.21 -14.19
CA GLU A 101 -35.06 16.91 -14.85
C GLU A 101 -34.02 15.90 -15.34
N THR A 102 -33.38 16.17 -16.48
CA THR A 102 -32.25 15.35 -16.95
C THR A 102 -30.98 15.78 -16.24
N PHE A 103 -30.41 14.91 -15.39
CA PHE A 103 -29.07 15.10 -14.85
C PHE A 103 -28.03 14.75 -15.91
N GLU A 104 -27.44 15.76 -16.52
CA GLU A 104 -26.16 15.61 -17.22
C GLU A 104 -25.04 15.95 -16.23
N PRO A 105 -24.33 14.97 -15.64
CA PRO A 105 -23.18 15.26 -14.82
C PRO A 105 -22.14 15.99 -15.68
N LEU A 106 -21.81 17.22 -15.31
CA LEU A 106 -20.81 18.03 -16.03
C LEU A 106 -19.41 17.39 -15.98
N ILE A 107 -19.17 16.48 -15.02
CA ILE A 107 -17.93 15.73 -14.84
C ILE A 107 -18.26 14.31 -14.31
N ASP A 108 -17.99 13.29 -15.13
CA ASP A 108 -17.95 11.88 -14.73
C ASP A 108 -16.58 11.58 -14.09
N VAL A 109 -16.51 11.61 -12.75
CA VAL A 109 -15.28 11.29 -12.00
C VAL A 109 -15.12 9.78 -11.94
N GLN A 110 -14.54 9.20 -13.00
CA GLN A 110 -14.12 7.80 -13.00
C GLN A 110 -12.79 7.64 -12.24
N MET A 111 -12.86 7.31 -10.96
CA MET A 111 -11.69 6.96 -10.15
C MET A 111 -11.03 5.68 -10.68
N ARG A 112 -9.99 5.85 -11.51
CA ARG A 112 -9.24 4.73 -12.11
C ARG A 112 -7.89 4.54 -11.43
N TYR A 113 -7.70 3.40 -10.76
CA TYR A 113 -6.38 3.01 -10.24
C TYR A 113 -5.42 2.79 -11.41
N TRP A 114 -4.36 3.60 -11.50
CA TRP A 114 -3.41 3.55 -12.62
C TRP A 114 -2.68 2.20 -12.71
N PHE A 115 -2.42 1.55 -11.58
CA PHE A 115 -1.65 0.30 -11.53
C PHE A 115 -2.52 -0.97 -11.58
N ASN A 116 -3.78 -0.91 -11.10
CA ASN A 116 -4.69 -2.06 -11.05
C ASN A 116 -6.17 -1.65 -11.16
N PRO A 117 -6.65 -1.27 -12.36
CA PRO A 117 -8.03 -0.82 -12.57
C PRO A 117 -9.10 -1.85 -12.17
N ALA A 118 -8.74 -3.14 -12.20
CA ALA A 118 -9.62 -4.26 -11.87
C ALA A 118 -9.50 -4.74 -10.41
N ALA A 119 -8.72 -4.05 -9.57
CA ALA A 119 -8.48 -4.38 -8.16
C ALA A 119 -8.13 -5.87 -7.91
N ILE A 120 -7.42 -6.51 -8.83
CA ILE A 120 -7.03 -7.91 -8.72
C ILE A 120 -5.99 -8.05 -7.59
N SER A 121 -6.37 -8.63 -6.46
CA SER A 121 -5.51 -8.78 -5.25
C SER A 121 -4.17 -9.45 -5.55
N GLN A 122 -4.15 -10.33 -6.53
CA GLN A 122 -2.98 -11.06 -6.99
C GLN A 122 -1.81 -10.14 -7.39
N HIS A 123 -2.11 -8.99 -8.02
CA HIS A 123 -1.11 -8.03 -8.48
C HIS A 123 -0.45 -7.25 -7.33
N PHE A 124 -1.06 -7.24 -6.14
CA PHE A 124 -0.51 -6.61 -4.94
C PHE A 124 0.23 -7.61 -4.05
N ILE A 125 -0.34 -8.80 -3.84
CA ILE A 125 0.17 -9.77 -2.87
C ILE A 125 1.42 -10.47 -3.40
N ILE A 126 1.46 -10.82 -4.69
CA ILE A 126 2.57 -11.61 -5.26
C ILE A 126 3.91 -10.87 -5.21
N PRO A 127 4.02 -9.60 -5.64
CA PRO A 127 5.29 -8.87 -5.54
C PRO A 127 5.82 -8.81 -4.10
N GLY A 128 4.94 -8.57 -3.12
CA GLY A 128 5.31 -8.58 -1.71
C GLY A 128 5.78 -9.95 -1.23
N ALA A 129 5.12 -11.04 -1.67
CA ALA A 129 5.52 -12.40 -1.37
C ALA A 129 6.92 -12.73 -1.92
N ILE A 130 7.28 -12.25 -3.12
CA ILE A 130 8.64 -12.43 -3.69
C ILE A 130 9.69 -11.81 -2.76
N THR A 131 9.46 -10.61 -2.24
CA THR A 131 10.39 -9.96 -1.29
C THR A 131 10.56 -10.77 0.00
N ILE A 132 9.48 -11.34 0.53
CA ILE A 132 9.53 -12.21 1.71
C ILE A 132 10.33 -13.47 1.41
N ILE A 133 10.06 -14.13 0.28
CA ILE A 133 10.80 -15.33 -0.14
C ILE A 133 12.29 -15.03 -0.29
N MET A 134 12.64 -13.89 -0.91
CA MET A 134 14.04 -13.46 -1.04
C MET A 134 14.71 -13.24 0.32
N THR A 135 14.00 -12.63 1.28
CA THR A 135 14.51 -12.48 2.64
C THR A 135 14.79 -13.84 3.29
N VAL A 136 13.85 -14.78 3.17
CA VAL A 136 13.99 -16.13 3.74
C VAL A 136 15.14 -16.89 3.08
N VAL A 137 15.27 -16.82 1.75
CA VAL A 137 16.40 -17.41 1.02
C VAL A 137 17.71 -16.79 1.48
N GLY A 138 17.80 -15.47 1.60
CA GLY A 138 18.99 -14.78 2.10
C GLY A 138 19.38 -15.21 3.52
N ALA A 139 18.40 -15.38 4.41
CA ALA A 139 18.60 -15.88 5.76
C ALA A 139 19.09 -17.33 5.79
N ILE A 140 18.50 -18.22 4.96
CA ILE A 140 18.92 -19.62 4.85
C ILE A 140 20.33 -19.71 4.29
N LEU A 141 20.65 -18.97 3.22
CA LEU A 141 22.00 -18.97 2.62
C LEU A 141 23.04 -18.48 3.61
N THR A 142 22.73 -17.40 4.34
CA THR A 142 23.55 -16.91 5.45
C THR A 142 23.79 -18.00 6.49
N SER A 143 22.73 -18.66 6.96
CA SER A 143 22.84 -19.74 7.94
C SER A 143 23.69 -20.89 7.41
N LEU A 144 23.57 -21.24 6.13
CA LEU A 144 24.36 -22.28 5.49
C LEU A 144 25.84 -21.94 5.39
N VAL A 145 26.17 -20.66 5.12
CA VAL A 145 27.55 -20.16 5.14
C VAL A 145 28.14 -20.39 6.52
N VAL A 146 27.42 -19.98 7.57
CA VAL A 146 27.85 -20.17 8.96
C VAL A 146 27.99 -21.66 9.27
N ALA A 147 26.95 -22.47 9.08
CA ALA A 147 26.96 -23.89 9.41
C ALA A 147 28.12 -24.64 8.73
N ARG A 148 28.38 -24.38 7.44
CA ARG A 148 29.51 -25.01 6.72
C ARG A 148 30.88 -24.56 7.21
N GLU A 149 30.98 -23.33 7.72
CA GLU A 149 32.21 -22.82 8.31
C GLU A 149 32.54 -23.53 9.62
N TRP A 150 31.52 -23.86 10.40
CA TRP A 150 31.63 -24.66 11.62
C TRP A 150 31.92 -26.14 11.32
N GLU A 151 31.17 -26.77 10.41
CA GLU A 151 31.33 -28.20 10.07
C GLU A 151 32.70 -28.54 9.50
N ARG A 152 33.30 -27.64 8.71
CA ARG A 152 34.54 -27.95 8.02
C ARG A 152 35.79 -27.83 8.89
N GLY A 153 35.73 -27.19 10.07
CA GLY A 153 36.91 -26.96 10.91
C GLY A 153 38.10 -26.30 10.17
N THR A 154 37.85 -25.71 9.01
CA THR A 154 38.90 -25.34 8.02
C THR A 154 39.71 -24.13 8.42
N MET A 155 39.38 -23.51 9.55
CA MET A 155 40.07 -22.34 10.07
C MET A 155 41.56 -22.61 10.34
N GLU A 156 41.91 -23.82 10.77
CA GLU A 156 43.30 -24.19 11.10
C GLU A 156 44.12 -24.52 9.85
N ALA A 157 43.53 -25.15 8.83
CA ALA A 157 44.22 -25.49 7.58
C ALA A 157 44.47 -24.25 6.69
N LEU A 158 43.57 -23.26 6.74
CA LEU A 158 43.64 -22.04 5.92
C LEU A 158 44.66 -21.01 6.40
N LEU A 159 45.08 -21.06 7.68
CA LEU A 159 46.17 -20.23 8.22
C LEU A 159 47.55 -20.62 7.65
N SER A 160 47.66 -21.79 7.00
CA SER A 160 48.91 -22.27 6.39
C SER A 160 49.04 -21.94 4.89
N THR A 161 48.00 -21.34 4.28
CA THR A 161 47.96 -21.02 2.85
C THR A 161 48.02 -19.50 2.65
N GLU A 162 48.79 -19.02 1.67
CA GLU A 162 48.93 -17.58 1.32
C GLU A 162 47.67 -17.00 0.63
N ILE A 163 46.47 -17.26 1.16
CA ILE A 163 45.21 -16.71 0.61
C ILE A 163 44.71 -15.60 1.53
N THR A 164 44.38 -14.44 0.95
CA THR A 164 43.86 -13.33 1.75
C THR A 164 42.43 -13.59 2.24
N ARG A 165 42.08 -13.09 3.42
CA ARG A 165 40.73 -13.23 4.01
C ARG A 165 39.62 -12.73 3.06
N ALA A 166 39.93 -11.70 2.25
CA ALA A 166 39.00 -11.14 1.27
C ALA A 166 38.73 -12.09 0.09
N GLU A 167 39.75 -12.73 -0.47
CA GLU A 167 39.58 -13.73 -1.54
C GLU A 167 38.75 -14.92 -1.08
N LEU A 168 38.97 -15.37 0.16
CA LEU A 168 38.23 -16.48 0.74
C LEU A 168 36.74 -16.15 0.94
N LEU A 169 36.45 -14.92 1.38
CA LEU A 169 35.09 -14.42 1.49
C LEU A 169 34.43 -14.27 0.11
N LEU A 170 35.13 -13.75 -0.89
CA LEU A 170 34.62 -13.61 -2.26
C LEU A 170 34.31 -14.97 -2.89
N CYS A 171 35.19 -15.96 -2.75
CA CYS A 171 34.99 -17.31 -3.27
C CYS A 171 33.78 -18.02 -2.64
N LYS A 172 33.39 -17.65 -1.41
CA LYS A 172 32.14 -18.11 -0.80
C LYS A 172 30.96 -17.28 -1.28
N LEU A 173 31.07 -15.95 -1.25
CA LEU A 173 29.95 -15.04 -1.53
C LEU A 173 29.45 -15.15 -2.97
N ILE A 174 30.35 -15.35 -3.94
CA ILE A 174 30.00 -15.49 -5.37
C ILE A 174 29.00 -16.65 -5.60
N PRO A 175 29.27 -17.92 -5.20
CA PRO A 175 28.32 -19.01 -5.42
C PRO A 175 26.99 -18.82 -4.68
N TYR A 176 26.99 -18.25 -3.46
CA TYR A 176 25.73 -17.97 -2.75
C TYR A 176 24.93 -16.83 -3.40
N TYR A 177 25.61 -15.81 -3.91
CA TYR A 177 24.99 -14.73 -4.68
C TYR A 177 24.31 -15.29 -5.94
N PHE A 178 24.98 -16.14 -6.71
CA PHE A 178 24.40 -16.78 -7.89
C PHE A 178 23.18 -17.65 -7.53
N LEU A 179 23.24 -18.37 -6.40
CA LEU A 179 22.11 -19.17 -5.93
C LEU A 179 20.90 -18.29 -5.57
N GLY A 180 21.13 -17.15 -4.92
CA GLY A 180 20.10 -16.16 -4.61
C GLY A 180 19.49 -15.54 -5.88
N MET A 181 20.31 -15.20 -6.87
CA MET A 181 19.79 -14.67 -8.15
C MET A 181 19.01 -15.71 -8.94
N LEU A 182 19.41 -16.99 -8.89
CA LEU A 182 18.65 -18.08 -9.50
C LEU A 182 17.29 -18.26 -8.82
N ALA A 183 17.23 -18.15 -7.48
CA ALA A 183 15.97 -18.18 -6.74
C ALA A 183 15.06 -17.00 -7.12
N MET A 184 15.61 -15.78 -7.26
CA MET A 184 14.84 -14.62 -7.73
C MET A 184 14.27 -14.87 -9.13
N LEU A 185 15.10 -15.37 -10.04
CA LEU A 185 14.70 -15.65 -11.41
C LEU A 185 13.57 -16.70 -11.46
N LEU A 186 13.64 -17.75 -10.64
CA LEU A 186 12.56 -18.73 -10.50
C LEU A 186 11.28 -18.10 -9.96
N CYS A 187 11.33 -17.33 -8.88
CA CYS A 187 10.16 -16.64 -8.34
C CYS A 187 9.52 -15.70 -9.36
N MET A 188 10.34 -15.00 -10.13
CA MET A 188 9.91 -14.12 -11.19
C MET A 188 9.21 -14.89 -12.32
N LEU A 189 9.80 -16.00 -12.79
CA LEU A 189 9.20 -16.85 -13.82
C LEU A 189 7.85 -17.43 -13.36
N VAL A 190 7.76 -17.95 -12.14
CA VAL A 190 6.52 -18.49 -11.58
C VAL A 190 5.45 -17.38 -11.50
N SER A 191 5.82 -16.19 -11.06
CA SER A 191 4.90 -15.06 -10.91
C SER A 191 4.30 -14.59 -12.23
N VAL A 192 5.09 -14.60 -13.31
CA VAL A 192 4.63 -14.17 -14.63
C VAL A 192 3.93 -15.30 -15.39
N PHE A 193 4.51 -16.50 -15.46
CA PHE A 193 4.03 -17.58 -16.33
C PHE A 193 2.95 -18.45 -15.70
N ILE A 194 3.02 -18.70 -14.38
CA ILE A 194 2.04 -19.57 -13.70
C ILE A 194 0.93 -18.73 -13.08
N LEU A 195 1.32 -17.63 -12.43
CA LEU A 195 0.39 -16.77 -11.71
C LEU A 195 -0.18 -15.64 -12.60
N GLY A 196 0.35 -15.42 -13.81
CA GLY A 196 -0.23 -14.45 -14.75
C GLY A 196 -0.11 -12.99 -14.31
N VAL A 197 0.81 -12.66 -13.38
CA VAL A 197 1.00 -11.28 -12.93
C VAL A 197 1.70 -10.49 -14.03
N PRO A 198 1.13 -9.37 -14.50
CA PRO A 198 1.73 -8.56 -15.54
C PRO A 198 3.01 -7.91 -15.01
N TYR A 199 4.16 -8.31 -15.56
CA TYR A 199 5.42 -7.65 -15.27
C TYR A 199 5.49 -6.30 -15.99
N ARG A 200 5.43 -5.22 -15.21
CA ARG A 200 5.56 -3.84 -15.71
C ARG A 200 6.82 -3.23 -15.11
N GLY A 201 7.92 -3.25 -15.86
CA GLY A 201 9.21 -2.74 -15.43
C GLY A 201 10.35 -3.18 -16.33
N SER A 202 11.57 -2.84 -15.95
CA SER A 202 12.77 -3.26 -16.67
C SER A 202 13.53 -4.33 -15.90
N LEU A 203 13.86 -5.43 -16.59
CA LEU A 203 14.65 -6.54 -16.03
C LEU A 203 15.98 -6.07 -15.41
N PRO A 204 16.71 -5.10 -15.99
CA PRO A 204 17.94 -4.60 -15.38
C PRO A 204 17.73 -3.94 -14.01
N ILE A 205 16.65 -3.17 -13.84
CA ILE A 205 16.35 -2.52 -12.54
C ILE A 205 16.02 -3.58 -11.50
N LEU A 206 15.21 -4.58 -11.86
CA LEU A 206 14.90 -5.70 -10.97
C LEU A 206 16.18 -6.43 -10.54
N PHE A 207 17.07 -6.70 -11.51
CA PHE A 207 18.35 -7.34 -11.25
C PHE A 207 19.23 -6.52 -10.30
N VAL A 208 19.39 -5.21 -10.54
CA VAL A 208 20.20 -4.32 -9.69
C VAL A 208 19.66 -4.22 -8.27
N ILE A 209 18.35 -4.02 -8.11
CA ILE A 209 17.72 -3.92 -6.78
C ILE A 209 17.87 -5.24 -6.02
N THR A 210 17.60 -6.37 -6.69
CA THR A 210 17.73 -7.70 -6.07
C THR A 210 19.19 -7.99 -5.72
N SER A 211 20.12 -7.63 -6.59
CA SER A 211 21.55 -7.79 -6.35
C SER A 211 21.98 -7.02 -5.12
N LEU A 212 21.60 -5.75 -4.99
CA LEU A 212 21.90 -4.93 -3.81
C LEU A 212 21.28 -5.51 -2.55
N PHE A 213 20.03 -5.97 -2.63
CA PHE A 213 19.32 -6.60 -1.51
C PHE A 213 20.02 -7.89 -1.04
N LEU A 214 20.40 -8.77 -1.96
CA LEU A 214 21.12 -10.01 -1.65
C LEU A 214 22.51 -9.72 -1.08
N LEU A 215 23.26 -8.77 -1.66
CA LEU A 215 24.57 -8.38 -1.14
C LEU A 215 24.47 -7.87 0.29
N SER A 216 23.46 -7.02 0.58
CA SER A 216 23.22 -6.51 1.93
C SER A 216 22.85 -7.63 2.90
N THR A 217 21.98 -8.54 2.50
CA THR A 217 21.52 -9.64 3.37
C THR A 217 22.65 -10.63 3.67
N LEU A 218 23.42 -11.02 2.65
CA LEU A 218 24.59 -11.90 2.81
C LEU A 218 25.70 -11.22 3.61
N GLY A 219 25.95 -9.93 3.36
CA GLY A 219 26.94 -9.13 4.10
C GLY A 219 26.59 -9.02 5.57
N MET A 220 25.32 -8.74 5.89
CA MET A 220 24.82 -8.73 7.27
C MET A 220 24.98 -10.11 7.92
N GLY A 221 24.69 -11.17 7.17
CA GLY A 221 24.89 -12.54 7.61
C GLY A 221 26.32 -12.91 7.96
N LEU A 222 27.27 -12.54 7.11
CA LEU A 222 28.71 -12.71 7.35
C LEU A 222 29.20 -11.87 8.53
N LEU A 223 28.70 -10.65 8.68
CA LEU A 223 29.03 -9.76 9.79
C LEU A 223 28.57 -10.36 11.13
N ILE A 224 27.32 -10.86 11.19
CA ILE A 224 26.81 -11.57 12.37
C ILE A 224 27.66 -12.81 12.67
N SER A 225 28.01 -13.60 11.65
CA SER A 225 28.88 -14.77 11.82
C SER A 225 30.23 -14.43 12.44
N THR A 226 30.84 -13.34 11.99
CA THR A 226 32.13 -12.87 12.49
C THR A 226 32.04 -12.39 13.94
N ILE A 227 30.98 -11.65 14.30
CA ILE A 227 30.77 -11.12 15.65
C ILE A 227 30.46 -12.24 16.66
N THR A 228 29.55 -13.16 16.32
CA THR A 228 29.16 -14.26 17.22
C THR A 228 30.33 -15.17 17.55
N ARG A 229 31.33 -15.25 16.66
CA ARG A 229 32.57 -15.98 16.91
C ARG A 229 33.46 -15.34 17.97
N ASN A 230 33.38 -14.02 18.17
CA ASN A 230 34.16 -13.33 19.19
C ASN A 230 33.55 -13.48 20.60
N GLN A 231 32.46 -14.22 20.75
CA GLN A 231 31.82 -14.53 22.04
C GLN A 231 32.09 -15.96 22.54
N PHE A 232 32.84 -16.78 21.80
CA PHE A 232 33.27 -18.12 22.22
C PHE A 232 34.79 -18.24 22.22
#